data_AF-A0A7S3HAT0-F1
#
_entry.id   AF-A0A7S3HAT0-F1
#
_cell.length_a   1.000
_cell.length_b   1.000
_cell.length_c   1.000
_cell.angle_alpha   90.00
_cell.angle_beta   90.00
_cell.angle_gamma   90.00
#
_symmetry.space_group_name_H-M   'P 1'
#
loop_
_entity.id
_entity.type
_entity.pdbx_description
1 polymer ?
#
loop_
_entity_poly.entity_id
_entity_poly.type
_entity_poly.pdbx_seq_one_letter_code
_entity_poly.pdbx_strand_id
1 'polypeptide(L)'
;RVENANLWIMTKMMTQKEEATRKRQQANRMRELGNAPKNLFLKYIGGYLPPSVRQMFEAPSSAHFRTASSLMGIFALMGVCVPTQAMNFVGLSAVACMGLIYQRGRPEPVKDDIGNAGAVQKINYKEAASAVVITALGVLSGLGLANALSYVVDAQVTAVFCLTACATLWTLSLFMKVYGCFNTN
;
A
#
# COMPACT_ATOMS: atom_id res chain seq x y z
N ARG A 1 -21.19 -31.16 -53.17
CA ARG A 1 -21.66 -29.84 -52.64
C ARG A 1 -21.83 -29.82 -51.12
N VAL A 2 -22.28 -30.91 -50.48
CA VAL A 2 -22.48 -30.99 -49.01
C VAL A 2 -21.17 -31.01 -48.22
N GLU A 3 -20.11 -31.65 -48.75
CA GLU A 3 -18.81 -31.75 -48.06
C GLU A 3 -18.09 -30.39 -47.89
N ASN A 4 -18.20 -29.50 -48.89
CA ASN A 4 -17.62 -28.16 -48.79
C ASN A 4 -18.33 -27.30 -47.72
N ALA A 5 -19.62 -27.52 -47.48
CA ALA A 5 -20.36 -26.83 -46.43
C ALA A 5 -19.94 -27.30 -45.04
N ASN A 6 -19.73 -28.62 -44.86
CA ASN A 6 -19.24 -29.18 -43.60
C ASN A 6 -17.81 -28.73 -43.26
N LEU A 7 -16.92 -28.69 -44.26
CA LEU A 7 -15.57 -28.15 -44.09
C LEU A 7 -15.60 -26.68 -43.67
N TRP A 8 -16.47 -25.87 -44.27
CA TRP A 8 -16.60 -24.46 -43.90
C TRP A 8 -17.13 -24.28 -42.47
N ILE A 9 -18.14 -25.05 -42.07
CA ILE A 9 -18.69 -25.01 -40.70
C ILE A 9 -17.64 -25.42 -39.67
N MET A 10 -16.89 -26.50 -39.94
CA MET A 10 -15.86 -26.99 -39.03
C MET A 10 -14.71 -25.98 -38.89
N THR A 11 -14.26 -25.41 -40.01
CA THR A 11 -13.21 -24.37 -40.01
C THR A 11 -13.65 -23.13 -39.22
N LYS A 12 -14.92 -22.72 -39.37
CA LYS A 12 -15.47 -21.57 -38.64
C LYS A 12 -15.64 -21.84 -37.14
N MET A 13 -16.00 -23.06 -36.75
CA MET A 13 -16.03 -23.44 -35.32
C MET A 13 -14.63 -23.51 -34.71
N MET A 14 -13.63 -24.01 -35.45
CA MET A 14 -12.24 -24.06 -35.01
C MET A 14 -11.67 -22.66 -34.79
N THR A 15 -11.86 -21.75 -35.74
CA THR A 15 -11.41 -20.35 -35.60
C THR A 15 -12.11 -19.62 -34.45
N GLN A 16 -13.41 -19.83 -34.26
CA GLN A 16 -14.13 -19.28 -33.10
C GLN A 16 -13.63 -19.82 -31.76
N LYS A 17 -13.30 -21.12 -31.68
CA LYS A 17 -12.71 -21.72 -30.48
C LYS A 17 -11.31 -21.18 -30.21
N GLU A 18 -10.49 -21.04 -31.25
CA GLU A 18 -9.13 -20.49 -31.15
C GLU A 18 -9.16 -19.03 -30.68
N GLU A 19 -10.04 -18.19 -31.25
CA GLU A 19 -10.22 -16.81 -30.82
C GLU A 19 -10.71 -16.71 -29.37
N ALA A 20 -11.63 -17.59 -28.94
CA ALA A 20 -12.08 -17.65 -27.56
C ALA A 20 -10.93 -18.06 -26.60
N THR A 21 -10.10 -19.02 -26.98
CA THR A 21 -8.92 -19.41 -26.19
C THR A 21 -7.86 -18.32 -26.14
N ARG A 22 -7.60 -17.62 -27.25
CA ARG A 22 -6.66 -16.48 -27.28
C ARG A 22 -7.15 -15.33 -26.41
N LYS A 23 -8.44 -15.00 -26.45
CA LYS A 23 -9.03 -13.97 -25.57
C LYS A 23 -8.94 -14.37 -24.10
N ARG A 24 -9.17 -15.63 -23.75
CA ARG A 24 -8.99 -16.14 -22.38
C ARG A 24 -7.53 -16.10 -21.93
N GLN A 25 -6.59 -16.48 -22.80
CA GLN A 25 -5.15 -16.40 -22.50
C GLN A 25 -4.66 -14.96 -22.39
N GLN A 26 -5.13 -14.04 -23.23
CA GLN A 26 -4.83 -12.61 -23.12
C GLN A 26 -5.43 -12.01 -21.84
N ALA A 27 -6.65 -12.37 -21.46
CA ALA A 27 -7.25 -11.93 -20.20
C ALA A 27 -6.48 -12.46 -18.97
N ASN A 28 -6.03 -13.72 -19.01
CA ASN A 28 -5.19 -14.28 -17.96
C ASN A 28 -3.80 -13.61 -17.91
N ARG A 29 -3.16 -13.35 -19.05
CA ARG A 29 -1.91 -12.60 -19.10
C ARG A 29 -2.07 -11.16 -18.63
N MET A 30 -3.18 -10.49 -18.94
CA MET A 30 -3.47 -9.14 -18.44
C MET A 30 -3.69 -9.13 -16.92
N ARG A 31 -4.28 -10.20 -16.36
CA ARG A 31 -4.37 -10.42 -14.90
C ARG A 31 -3.00 -10.70 -14.27
N GLU A 32 -2.15 -11.48 -14.94
CA GLU A 32 -0.79 -11.76 -14.49
C GLU A 32 0.12 -10.52 -14.58
N LEU A 33 -0.01 -9.72 -15.63
CA LEU A 33 0.69 -8.44 -15.82
C LEU A 33 0.23 -7.40 -14.80
N GLY A 34 -1.07 -7.36 -14.49
CA GLY A 34 -1.61 -6.53 -13.40
C GLY A 34 -1.07 -6.92 -12.02
N ASN A 35 -0.77 -8.20 -11.81
CA ASN A 35 -0.16 -8.73 -10.58
C ASN A 35 1.37 -8.82 -10.63
N ALA A 36 2.00 -8.55 -11.78
CA ALA A 36 3.45 -8.62 -11.96
C ALA A 36 4.24 -7.74 -10.98
N PRO A 37 3.86 -6.47 -10.70
CA PRO A 37 4.57 -5.67 -9.70
C PRO A 37 4.41 -6.23 -8.28
N LYS A 38 3.25 -6.81 -7.95
CA LYS A 38 2.99 -7.45 -6.64
C LYS A 38 3.87 -8.70 -6.46
N ASN A 39 3.97 -9.53 -7.50
CA ASN A 39 4.77 -10.75 -7.51
C ASN A 39 6.29 -10.48 -7.53
N LEU A 40 6.74 -9.43 -8.23
CA LEU A 40 8.13 -8.97 -8.19
C LEU A 40 8.51 -8.48 -6.78
N PHE A 41 7.67 -7.64 -6.17
CA PHE A 41 7.91 -7.14 -4.81
C PHE A 41 7.98 -8.29 -3.78
N LEU A 42 7.02 -9.23 -3.83
CA LEU A 42 7.02 -10.43 -2.98
C LEU A 42 8.22 -11.35 -3.21
N LYS A 43 8.76 -11.41 -4.43
CA LYS A 43 9.94 -12.24 -4.76
C LYS A 43 11.24 -11.63 -4.27
N TYR A 44 11.42 -10.32 -4.39
CA TYR A 44 12.66 -9.64 -3.97
C TYR A 44 12.70 -9.30 -2.48
N ILE A 45 11.56 -8.93 -1.88
CA ILE A 45 11.51 -8.51 -0.47
C ILE A 45 11.03 -9.64 0.44
N GLY A 46 10.12 -10.49 -0.04
CA GLY A 46 9.59 -11.62 0.73
C GLY A 46 10.58 -12.78 0.96
N GLY A 47 11.73 -12.78 0.29
CA GLY A 47 12.81 -13.76 0.52
C GLY A 47 13.69 -13.45 1.74
N TYR A 48 13.76 -12.18 2.16
CA TYR A 48 14.58 -11.72 3.28
C TYR A 48 13.80 -11.45 4.56
N LEU A 49 12.46 -11.50 4.50
CA LEU A 49 11.58 -11.24 5.64
C LEU A 49 11.22 -12.54 6.37
N PRO A 50 11.25 -12.56 7.71
CA PRO A 50 10.77 -13.69 8.50
C PRO A 50 9.31 -14.01 8.16
N PRO A 51 8.88 -15.28 8.18
CA PRO A 51 7.51 -15.70 7.86
C PRO A 51 6.44 -14.94 8.65
N SER A 52 6.72 -14.63 9.93
CA SER A 52 5.82 -13.91 10.83
C SER A 52 5.60 -12.45 10.44
N VAL A 53 6.59 -11.81 9.81
CA VAL A 53 6.50 -10.39 9.40
C VAL A 53 6.02 -10.28 7.95
N ARG A 54 6.18 -11.33 7.15
CA ARG A 54 5.74 -11.36 5.75
C ARG A 54 4.24 -11.10 5.59
N GLN A 55 3.43 -11.50 6.57
CA GLN A 55 1.98 -11.24 6.58
C GLN A 55 1.64 -9.75 6.76
N MET A 56 2.56 -8.98 7.36
CA MET A 56 2.42 -7.53 7.51
C MET A 56 2.81 -6.76 6.24
N PHE A 57 3.43 -7.39 5.25
CA PHE A 57 3.86 -6.74 4.02
C PHE A 57 2.87 -7.02 2.87
N GLU A 58 2.27 -5.96 2.34
CA GLU A 58 1.41 -6.03 1.15
C GLU A 58 1.82 -4.95 0.15
N ALA A 59 1.85 -5.27 -1.16
CA ALA A 59 2.14 -4.26 -2.17
C ALA A 59 1.00 -3.24 -2.27
N PRO A 60 1.30 -1.94 -2.45
CA PRO A 60 0.28 -0.89 -2.53
C PRO A 60 -0.53 -0.99 -3.83
N SER A 61 -1.82 -0.69 -3.72
CA SER A 61 -2.63 -0.36 -4.91
C SER A 61 -2.29 1.04 -5.39
N SER A 62 -2.55 1.34 -6.67
CA SER A 62 -2.32 2.67 -7.24
C SER A 62 -3.12 3.78 -6.53
N ALA A 63 -4.35 3.48 -6.09
CA ALA A 63 -5.16 4.39 -5.30
C ALA A 63 -4.53 4.67 -3.92
N HIS A 64 -4.12 3.63 -3.20
CA HIS A 64 -3.45 3.76 -1.89
C HIS A 64 -2.14 4.53 -2.02
N PHE A 65 -1.37 4.26 -3.08
CA PHE A 65 -0.13 4.98 -3.36
C PHE A 65 -0.38 6.48 -3.54
N ARG A 66 -1.41 6.87 -4.28
CA ARG A 66 -1.76 8.29 -4.48
C ARG A 66 -2.16 8.95 -3.16
N THR A 67 -3.00 8.31 -2.37
CA THR A 67 -3.47 8.85 -1.08
C THR A 67 -2.33 8.97 -0.07
N ALA A 68 -1.51 7.94 0.10
CA ALA A 68 -0.39 7.97 1.03
C ALA A 68 0.67 9.01 0.60
N SER A 69 0.98 9.08 -0.70
CA SER A 69 1.98 10.01 -1.22
C SER A 69 1.51 11.46 -1.17
N SER A 70 0.23 11.75 -1.45
CA SER A 70 -0.28 13.11 -1.36
C SER A 70 -0.29 13.61 0.09
N LEU A 71 -0.75 12.78 1.03
CA LEU A 71 -0.87 13.18 2.43
C LEU A 71 0.50 13.40 3.07
N MET A 72 1.42 12.43 2.91
CA MET A 72 2.77 12.52 3.49
C MET A 72 3.63 13.55 2.77
N GLY A 73 3.46 13.69 1.45
CA GLY A 73 4.15 14.70 0.65
C GLY A 73 3.78 16.12 1.05
N ILE A 74 2.49 16.39 1.29
CA ILE A 74 2.03 17.71 1.75
C ILE A 74 2.61 18.03 3.14
N PHE A 75 2.60 17.09 4.08
CA PHE A 75 3.18 17.30 5.41
C PHE A 75 4.70 17.52 5.36
N ALA A 76 5.41 16.77 4.51
CA ALA A 76 6.84 16.97 4.28
C ALA A 76 7.15 18.37 3.72
N LEU A 77 6.40 18.81 2.70
CA LEU A 77 6.57 20.14 2.11
C LEU A 77 6.27 21.26 3.10
N MET A 78 5.19 21.14 3.88
CA MET A 78 4.86 22.13 4.91
C MET A 78 5.94 22.19 6.01
N GLY A 79 6.54 21.06 6.38
CA GLY A 79 7.65 21.03 7.34
C GLY A 79 8.94 21.68 6.84
N VAL A 80 9.18 21.67 5.53
CA VAL A 80 10.31 22.38 4.91
C VAL A 80 10.02 23.89 4.82
N CYS A 81 8.80 24.28 4.44
CA CYS A 81 8.43 25.69 4.32
C CYS A 81 8.25 26.38 5.68
N VAL A 82 7.81 25.65 6.71
CA VAL A 82 7.54 26.16 8.06
C VAL A 82 8.21 25.26 9.11
N PRO A 83 9.55 25.37 9.26
CA PRO A 83 10.31 24.47 10.13
C PRO A 83 10.02 24.64 11.63
N THR A 84 9.43 25.78 12.03
CA THR A 84 8.96 26.01 13.41
C THR A 84 7.79 25.12 13.81
N GLN A 85 7.04 24.60 12.83
CA GLN A 85 5.88 23.72 13.03
C GLN A 85 6.15 22.28 12.56
N ALA A 86 7.39 21.95 12.19
CA ALA A 86 7.82 20.64 11.71
C ALA A 86 7.36 19.48 12.60
N MET A 87 7.49 19.63 13.92
CA MET A 87 7.06 18.62 14.90
C MET A 87 5.57 18.30 14.82
N ASN A 88 4.73 19.32 14.59
CA ASN A 88 3.29 19.13 14.46
C ASN A 88 2.94 18.39 13.16
N PHE A 89 3.64 18.68 12.06
CA PHE A 89 3.47 17.94 10.81
C PHE A 89 3.95 16.50 10.90
N VAL A 90 5.05 16.24 11.62
CA VAL A 90 5.47 14.87 11.94
C VAL A 90 4.40 14.15 12.76
N GLY A 91 3.81 14.79 13.77
CA GLY A 91 2.70 14.23 14.55
C GLY A 91 1.48 13.87 13.68
N LEU A 92 1.06 14.79 12.80
CA LEU A 92 -0.05 14.56 11.87
C LEU A 92 0.26 13.44 10.87
N SER A 93 1.50 13.39 10.36
CA SER A 93 1.97 12.32 9.47
C SER A 93 1.99 10.96 10.18
N ALA A 94 2.34 10.92 11.47
CA ALA A 94 2.31 9.71 12.27
C ALA A 94 0.87 9.21 12.46
N VAL A 95 -0.06 10.09 12.84
CA VAL A 95 -1.49 9.73 12.99
C VAL A 95 -2.07 9.25 11.67
N ALA A 96 -1.76 9.93 10.57
CA ALA A 96 -2.18 9.50 9.24
C ALA A 96 -1.61 8.14 8.85
N CYS A 97 -0.33 7.90 9.12
CA CYS A 97 0.34 6.62 8.86
C CYS A 97 -0.33 5.49 9.67
N MET A 98 -0.59 5.73 10.95
CA MET A 98 -1.32 4.80 11.81
C MET A 98 -2.69 4.46 11.22
N GLY A 99 -3.45 5.47 10.79
CA GLY A 99 -4.76 5.28 10.14
C GLY A 99 -4.66 4.46 8.85
N LEU A 100 -3.70 4.80 7.98
CA LEU A 100 -3.47 4.10 6.71
C LEU A 100 -3.07 2.64 6.92
N ILE A 101 -2.19 2.34 7.87
CA ILE A 101 -1.74 0.97 8.18
C ILE A 101 -2.88 0.16 8.82
N TYR A 102 -3.65 0.78 9.72
CA TYR A 102 -4.74 0.13 10.44
C TYR A 102 -5.94 -0.19 9.54
N GLN A 103 -6.33 0.74 8.67
CA GLN A 103 -7.48 0.58 7.77
C GLN A 103 -7.18 -0.28 6.54
N ARG A 104 -5.90 -0.56 6.26
CA ARG A 104 -5.50 -1.26 5.05
C ARG A 104 -6.08 -2.67 4.96
N GLY A 105 -6.95 -2.88 3.96
CA GLY A 105 -7.59 -4.17 3.69
C GLY A 105 -8.74 -4.52 4.64
N ARG A 106 -9.16 -3.59 5.52
CA ARG A 106 -10.42 -3.74 6.24
C ARG A 106 -11.61 -3.51 5.30
N PRO A 107 -12.73 -4.20 5.48
CA PRO A 107 -13.96 -3.88 4.78
C PRO A 107 -14.36 -2.43 5.09
N GLU A 108 -14.82 -1.68 4.08
CA GLU A 108 -15.34 -0.34 4.33
C GLU A 108 -16.56 -0.41 5.27
N PRO A 109 -16.75 0.55 6.19
CA PRO A 109 -17.96 0.61 6.98
C PRO A 109 -19.16 0.72 6.04
N VAL A 110 -20.16 -0.14 6.24
CA VAL A 110 -21.42 -0.08 5.49
C VAL A 110 -22.03 1.29 5.75
N LYS A 111 -22.22 2.08 4.69
CA LYS A 111 -22.86 3.39 4.81
C LYS A 111 -24.35 3.14 5.00
N ASP A 112 -24.96 3.84 5.97
CA ASP A 112 -26.42 3.84 6.10
C ASP A 112 -27.06 4.46 4.86
N ASP A 113 -28.37 4.25 4.64
CA ASP A 113 -29.14 4.77 3.49
C ASP A 113 -29.05 6.31 3.33
N ILE A 114 -28.60 7.02 4.36
CA ILE A 114 -28.39 8.48 4.40
C ILE A 114 -26.95 8.88 4.04
N GLY A 115 -26.04 7.93 3.82
CA GLY A 115 -24.64 8.17 3.48
C GLY A 115 -23.70 8.42 4.67
N ASN A 116 -24.22 8.37 5.89
CA ASN A 116 -23.41 8.40 7.11
C ASN A 116 -22.58 7.12 7.23
N ALA A 117 -21.39 7.24 7.82
CA ALA A 117 -20.60 6.07 8.20
C ALA A 117 -21.45 5.24 9.18
N GLY A 118 -21.97 4.10 8.74
CA GLY A 118 -22.72 3.19 9.59
C GLY A 118 -21.83 2.61 10.69
N ALA A 119 -22.42 1.71 11.50
CA ALA A 119 -21.85 1.18 12.75
C ALA A 119 -20.32 1.11 12.78
N VAL A 120 -19.72 1.89 13.70
CA VAL A 120 -18.28 1.93 13.95
C VAL A 120 -17.79 0.49 14.18
N GLN A 121 -16.89 0.02 13.31
CA GLN A 121 -16.31 -1.32 13.44
C GLN A 121 -15.65 -1.47 14.82
N LYS A 122 -15.90 -2.59 15.50
CA LYS A 122 -15.26 -2.90 16.78
C LYS A 122 -13.74 -2.81 16.63
N ILE A 123 -13.11 -2.01 17.49
CA ILE A 123 -11.66 -1.80 17.47
C ILE A 123 -10.98 -3.10 17.91
N ASN A 124 -10.06 -3.60 17.07
CA ASN A 124 -9.18 -4.69 17.46
C ASN A 124 -7.93 -4.09 18.11
N TYR A 125 -7.87 -4.13 19.45
CA TYR A 125 -6.79 -3.50 20.21
C TYR A 125 -5.40 -4.04 19.88
N LYS A 126 -5.26 -5.32 19.48
CA LYS A 126 -3.96 -5.89 19.09
C LYS A 126 -3.46 -5.29 17.78
N GLU A 127 -4.37 -5.10 16.82
CA GLU A 127 -4.09 -4.47 15.54
C GLU A 127 -3.87 -2.95 15.70
N ALA A 128 -4.63 -2.29 16.58
CA ALA A 128 -4.41 -0.88 16.87
C ALA A 128 -3.03 -0.66 17.54
N ALA A 129 -2.68 -1.47 18.53
CA ALA A 129 -1.39 -1.37 19.23
C ALA A 129 -0.20 -1.61 18.30
N SER A 130 -0.28 -2.60 17.42
CA SER A 130 0.80 -2.85 16.45
C SER A 130 0.93 -1.74 15.41
N ALA A 131 -0.17 -1.13 14.95
CA ALA A 131 -0.11 0.05 14.10
C ALA A 131 0.60 1.23 14.80
N VAL A 132 0.34 1.44 16.10
CA VAL A 132 1.05 2.45 16.91
C VAL A 132 2.54 2.13 17.00
N VAL A 133 2.91 0.88 17.31
CA VAL A 133 4.32 0.47 17.44
C VAL A 133 5.07 0.64 16.12
N ILE A 134 4.48 0.20 14.99
CA ILE A 134 5.09 0.38 13.66
C ILE A 134 5.30 1.86 13.34
N THR A 135 4.30 2.69 13.64
CA THR A 135 4.40 4.14 13.41
C THR A 135 5.50 4.77 14.28
N ALA A 136 5.58 4.38 15.55
CA ALA A 136 6.63 4.85 16.47
C ALA A 136 8.03 4.45 15.98
N LEU A 137 8.21 3.22 15.50
CA LEU A 137 9.45 2.77 14.86
C LEU A 137 9.78 3.58 13.60
N GLY A 138 8.76 3.97 12.83
CA GLY A 138 8.90 4.89 11.70
C GLY A 138 9.43 6.26 12.07
N VAL A 139 8.90 6.87 13.13
CA VAL A 139 9.37 8.17 13.63
C VAL A 139 10.80 8.06 14.19
N LEU A 140 11.08 7.02 14.97
CA LEU A 140 12.42 6.79 15.55
C LEU A 140 13.49 6.53 14.48
N SER A 141 13.16 5.75 13.45
CA SER A 141 14.05 5.56 12.29
C SER A 141 14.24 6.86 11.50
N GLY A 142 13.19 7.69 11.39
CA GLY A 142 13.27 9.03 10.83
C GLY A 142 14.23 9.94 11.60
N LEU A 143 14.22 9.88 12.93
CA LEU A 143 15.15 10.61 13.79
C LEU A 143 16.59 10.14 13.60
N GLY A 144 16.81 8.83 13.55
CA GLY A 144 18.13 8.24 13.27
C GLY A 144 18.69 8.68 11.91
N LEU A 145 17.85 8.66 10.87
CA LEU A 145 18.21 9.15 9.54
C LEU A 145 18.46 10.66 9.52
N ALA A 146 17.67 11.44 10.25
CA ALA A 146 17.86 12.88 10.36
C ALA A 146 19.22 13.23 10.95
N ASN A 147 19.60 12.53 12.03
CA ASN A 147 20.90 12.72 12.66
C ASN A 147 22.03 12.33 11.70
N ALA A 148 21.90 11.21 10.98
CA ALA A 148 22.91 10.79 10.01
C ALA A 148 23.06 11.80 8.86
N LEU A 149 21.95 12.31 8.33
CA LEU A 149 21.94 13.29 7.23
C LEU A 149 22.39 14.68 7.68
N SER A 150 22.16 15.06 8.94
CA SER A 150 22.59 16.35 9.48
C SER A 150 24.11 16.50 9.52
N TYR A 151 24.87 15.40 9.48
CA TYR A 151 26.34 15.45 9.33
C TYR A 151 26.80 15.74 7.90
N VAL A 152 25.92 15.55 6.90
CA VAL A 152 26.25 15.66 5.47
C VAL A 152 25.62 16.91 4.86
N VAL A 153 24.44 17.29 5.33
CA VAL A 153 23.65 18.40 4.80
C VAL A 153 23.63 19.53 5.84
N ASP A 154 24.14 20.68 5.45
CA ASP A 154 24.14 21.91 6.27
C ASP A 154 22.75 22.59 6.20
N ALA A 155 21.74 21.87 6.69
CA ALA A 155 20.35 22.29 6.73
C ALA A 155 19.80 22.23 8.16
N GLN A 156 18.70 22.95 8.40
CA GLN A 156 18.08 22.99 9.71
C GLN A 156 17.60 21.59 10.12
N VAL A 157 18.11 21.08 11.24
CA VAL A 157 17.85 19.71 11.73
C VAL A 157 16.36 19.39 11.85
N THR A 158 15.52 20.38 12.20
CA THR A 158 14.07 20.21 12.29
C THR A 158 13.40 19.96 10.93
N ALA A 159 13.85 20.62 9.87
CA ALA A 159 13.35 20.40 8.52
C ALA A 159 13.82 19.05 7.96
N VAL A 160 15.09 18.71 8.21
CA VAL A 160 15.67 17.40 7.84
C VAL A 160 14.92 16.29 8.55
N PHE A 161 14.66 16.42 9.85
CA PHE A 161 13.87 15.47 10.62
C PHE A 161 12.45 15.32 10.11
N CYS A 162 11.78 16.42 9.76
CA CYS A 162 10.44 16.34 9.19
C CYS A 162 10.44 15.56 7.87
N LEU A 163 11.39 15.84 6.99
CA LEU A 163 11.53 15.13 5.71
C LEU A 163 11.80 13.63 5.92
N THR A 164 12.77 13.29 6.76
CA THR A 164 13.14 11.88 6.97
C THR A 164 12.03 11.12 7.69
N ALA A 165 11.38 11.71 8.69
CA ALA A 165 10.25 11.09 9.38
C ALA A 165 9.04 10.91 8.47
N CYS A 166 8.68 11.92 7.67
CA CYS A 166 7.60 11.78 6.69
C CYS A 166 7.94 10.73 5.61
N ALA A 167 9.21 10.63 5.19
CA ALA A 167 9.66 9.63 4.22
C ALA A 167 9.62 8.20 4.77
N THR A 168 10.06 7.99 6.02
CA THR A 168 9.97 6.66 6.67
C THR A 168 8.51 6.27 6.89
N LEU A 169 7.69 7.19 7.39
CA LEU A 169 6.25 6.95 7.58
C LEU A 169 5.52 6.70 6.25
N TRP A 170 5.87 7.42 5.19
CA TRP A 170 5.35 7.15 3.85
C TRP A 170 5.69 5.73 3.41
N THR A 171 6.95 5.33 3.53
CA THR A 171 7.41 3.98 3.15
C THR A 171 6.68 2.90 3.95
N LEU A 172 6.55 3.07 5.26
CA LEU A 172 5.81 2.13 6.11
C LEU A 172 4.32 2.09 5.75
N SER A 173 3.68 3.23 5.52
CA SER A 173 2.27 3.29 5.13
C SER A 173 1.99 2.63 3.77
N LEU A 174 2.98 2.62 2.86
CA LEU A 174 2.86 2.00 1.54
C LEU A 174 2.98 0.49 1.57
N PHE A 175 3.75 -0.08 2.48
CA PHE A 175 4.07 -1.51 2.45
C PHE A 175 3.54 -2.30 3.63
N MET A 176 3.32 -1.66 4.79
CA MET A 176 2.83 -2.33 5.97
C MET A 176 1.31 -2.38 6.03
N LYS A 177 0.83 -3.48 6.60
CA LYS A 177 -0.56 -3.82 6.89
C LYS A 177 -0.59 -4.55 8.21
N VAL A 178 -1.63 -4.30 8.99
CA VAL A 178 -1.80 -4.95 10.30
C VAL A 178 -3.05 -5.83 10.35
N TYR A 179 -4.02 -5.58 9.47
CA TYR A 179 -5.25 -6.35 9.41
C TYR A 179 -5.01 -7.84 9.13
N GLY A 180 -5.55 -8.71 9.99
CA GLY A 180 -5.49 -10.16 9.85
C GLY A 180 -4.16 -10.78 10.28
N CYS A 181 -3.16 -9.98 10.69
CA CYS A 181 -1.85 -10.48 11.10
C CYS A 181 -1.86 -11.17 12.48
N PHE A 182 -2.89 -10.91 13.29
CA PHE A 182 -3.02 -11.45 14.66
C PHE A 182 -4.20 -12.41 14.84
N ASN A 183 -4.81 -12.86 13.72
CA ASN A 183 -5.96 -13.78 13.73
C ASN A 183 -5.54 -15.26 13.72
N THR A 184 -4.27 -15.58 13.99
CA THR A 184 -3.88 -16.95 14.36
C THR A 184 -4.27 -17.22 15.80
N ASN A 185 -5.52 -17.66 15.99
CA ASN A 185 -5.98 -18.66 16.94
C ASN A 185 -7.44 -19.00 16.63
#